data_AF-A0A2D4MGZ7-F1
#
_entry.id   AF-A0A2D4MGZ7-F1
#
_cell.length_a   1.000
_cell.length_b   1.000
_cell.length_c   1.000
_cell.angle_alpha   90.00
_cell.angle_beta   90.00
_cell.angle_gamma   90.00
#
_symmetry.space_group_name_H-M   'P 1'
#
loop_
_entity.id
_entity.type
_entity.pdbx_description
1 polymer ?
#
loop_
_entity_poly.entity_id
_entity_poly.type
_entity_poly.pdbx_seq_one_letter_code
_entity_poly.pdbx_strand_id
1 'polypeptide(L)'
;MMVSQPGCGYAVLLCNWNQEQQSPRETGDGSASSREGPIRDVVHHQTSGRIHNKNVSTHLIGTIDRGCSKEHKGLGLFALCTLDGTLKLMEGADKLLWSVQVDHQLFALEKLDVTGNGYEEVIACAWDGQTYIIDHNRTVARFQVDENVSAFCAGFYSCKGDYNSPCLVYVSFNQKIYIYWDIQLERMESTNLLKTLENNSECGELLLRLDVAKDDTSAVKDLIHKTLYFSKKEV
;
A
#
# COMPACT_ATOMS: atom_id res chain seq x y z
N MET A 1 20.44 0.01 3.34
CA MET A 1 19.66 -0.25 2.10
C MET A 1 18.88 -1.55 2.28
N MET A 2 17.66 -1.69 1.74
CA MET A 2 16.87 -2.93 1.81
C MET A 2 16.81 -3.60 0.44
N VAL A 3 16.91 -4.92 0.39
CA VAL A 3 16.86 -5.71 -0.85
C VAL A 3 15.95 -6.92 -0.67
N SER A 4 15.16 -7.25 -1.69
CA SER A 4 14.30 -8.43 -1.66
C SER A 4 15.11 -9.73 -1.73
N GLN A 5 14.53 -10.80 -1.22
CA GLN A 5 15.02 -12.17 -1.33
C GLN A 5 13.85 -13.08 -1.75
N PRO A 6 14.09 -14.14 -2.54
CA PRO A 6 13.06 -15.10 -2.90
C PRO A 6 12.30 -15.66 -1.68
N GLY A 7 11.04 -16.02 -1.88
CA GLY A 7 10.18 -16.60 -0.84
C GLY A 7 9.68 -15.58 0.20
N CYS A 8 9.44 -14.32 -0.21
CA CYS A 8 8.96 -13.24 0.66
C CYS A 8 9.96 -12.82 1.75
N GLY A 9 11.26 -12.97 1.46
CA GLY A 9 12.34 -12.54 2.34
C GLY A 9 12.87 -11.17 1.95
N TYR A 10 13.68 -10.57 2.83
CA TYR A 10 14.49 -9.41 2.50
C TYR A 10 15.76 -9.37 3.35
N ALA A 11 16.72 -8.57 2.93
CA ALA A 11 17.93 -8.30 3.69
C ALA A 11 18.14 -6.80 3.85
N VAL A 12 18.68 -6.42 5.00
CA VAL A 12 19.14 -5.05 5.26
C VAL A 12 20.65 -5.04 5.09
N LEU A 13 21.12 -4.27 4.12
CA LEU A 13 22.52 -3.99 3.87
C LEU A 13 22.93 -2.78 4.72
N LEU A 14 23.90 -2.98 5.61
CA LEU A 14 24.52 -1.96 6.43
C LEU A 14 25.70 -1.37 5.64
N CYS A 15 25.60 -0.11 5.24
CA CYS A 15 26.69 0.56 4.52
C CYS A 15 27.67 1.16 5.54
N ASN A 16 28.75 0.44 5.87
CA ASN A 16 29.75 0.87 6.86
C ASN A 16 30.94 1.65 6.25
N TRP A 17 30.78 2.20 5.04
CA TRP A 17 31.86 2.79 4.22
C TRP A 17 32.70 3.88 4.92
N ASN A 18 32.19 4.53 5.97
CA ASN A 18 32.91 5.60 6.68
C ASN A 18 33.49 5.21 8.04
N GLN A 19 33.44 3.95 8.47
CA GLN A 19 33.92 3.54 9.81
C GLN A 19 35.39 3.09 9.87
N GLU A 20 36.11 3.03 8.74
CA GLU A 20 37.51 2.57 8.70
C GLU A 20 38.58 3.64 9.04
N GLN A 21 38.24 4.81 9.61
CA GLN A 21 39.23 5.82 10.03
C GLN A 21 39.45 5.95 11.55
N GLN A 22 39.14 4.92 12.34
CA GLN A 22 39.70 4.81 13.69
C GLN A 22 40.63 3.61 13.75
N SER A 23 41.92 3.87 13.56
CA SER A 23 42.99 2.91 13.79
C SER A 23 42.92 2.39 15.23
N PRO A 24 43.19 1.09 15.48
CA PRO A 24 43.35 0.59 16.84
C PRO A 24 44.59 1.25 17.44
N ARG A 25 44.44 1.95 18.58
CA ARG A 25 45.59 2.29 19.41
C ARG A 25 46.17 0.97 19.93
N GLU A 26 47.35 0.61 19.44
CA GLU A 26 48.17 -0.44 20.04
C GLU A 26 48.51 -0.04 21.48
N THR A 27 47.85 -0.69 22.44
CA THR A 27 48.40 -0.88 23.78
C THR A 27 48.48 -2.37 24.00
N GLY A 28 49.71 -2.90 23.96
CA GLY A 28 49.98 -4.28 24.30
C GLY A 28 49.62 -4.58 25.74
N ASP A 29 48.89 -5.68 25.95
CA ASP A 29 49.41 -6.84 26.65
C ASP A 29 48.35 -7.96 26.71
N GLY A 30 48.81 -9.19 26.48
CA GLY A 30 48.37 -10.38 27.22
C GLY A 30 46.94 -10.90 27.09
N SER A 31 46.87 -12.14 26.57
CA SER A 31 45.88 -13.19 26.86
C SER A 31 44.63 -13.28 25.97
N ALA A 32 44.45 -14.48 25.43
CA ALA A 32 43.40 -14.89 24.52
C ALA A 32 42.06 -15.13 25.23
N SER A 33 40.98 -14.56 24.70
CA SER A 33 39.69 -15.25 24.64
C SER A 33 38.76 -14.60 23.61
N SER A 34 38.05 -15.45 22.86
CA SER A 34 36.91 -15.14 22.00
C SER A 34 37.19 -14.37 20.70
N ARG A 35 37.31 -15.14 19.62
CA ARG A 35 37.14 -14.66 18.24
C ARG A 35 35.73 -14.08 18.07
N GLU A 36 35.59 -12.76 18.12
CA GLU A 36 34.41 -12.08 17.58
C GLU A 36 34.40 -12.26 16.06
N GLY A 37 33.33 -12.86 15.54
CA GLY A 37 33.14 -13.09 14.10
C GLY A 37 33.02 -11.78 13.32
N PRO A 38 33.20 -11.82 11.98
CA PRO A 38 33.22 -10.62 11.16
C PRO A 38 31.89 -9.86 11.28
N ILE A 39 31.98 -8.52 11.34
CA ILE A 39 30.87 -7.57 11.28
C ILE A 39 29.96 -8.00 10.12
N ARG A 40 28.74 -8.43 10.42
CA ARG A 40 27.80 -8.84 9.38
C ARG A 40 27.22 -7.58 8.74
N ASP A 41 27.77 -7.18 7.59
CA ASP A 41 27.24 -6.09 6.77
C ASP A 41 25.84 -6.37 6.19
N VAL A 42 25.33 -7.60 6.38
CA VAL A 42 24.03 -8.05 5.89
C VAL A 42 23.22 -8.69 7.03
N VAL A 43 22.03 -8.15 7.27
CA VAL A 43 21.06 -8.71 8.21
C VAL A 43 19.87 -9.28 7.44
N HIS A 44 19.78 -10.61 7.40
CA HIS A 44 18.68 -11.31 6.76
C HIS A 44 17.44 -11.31 7.65
N HIS A 45 16.31 -10.91 7.09
CA HIS A 45 15.02 -10.95 7.75
C HIS A 45 14.09 -11.89 7.00
N GLN A 46 13.39 -12.73 7.75
CA GLN A 46 12.30 -13.54 7.23
C GLN A 46 11.02 -12.92 7.72
N THR A 47 10.14 -12.54 6.78
CA THR A 47 8.81 -12.10 7.18
C THR A 47 8.09 -13.27 7.83
N SER A 48 7.62 -13.10 9.06
CA SER A 48 7.05 -14.13 9.91
C SER A 48 6.10 -15.07 9.14
N GLY A 49 6.40 -16.38 9.18
CA GLY A 49 5.72 -17.42 8.42
C GLY A 49 6.73 -18.40 7.82
N ARG A 50 6.32 -19.66 7.55
CA ARG A 50 7.14 -20.58 6.76
C ARG A 50 7.58 -19.86 5.50
N ILE A 51 8.88 -19.86 5.22
CA ILE A 51 9.44 -19.37 3.95
C ILE A 51 8.55 -19.93 2.85
N HIS A 52 7.85 -19.02 2.15
CA HIS A 52 7.13 -19.43 0.95
C HIS A 52 8.17 -19.99 -0.02
N ASN A 53 7.76 -20.83 -0.96
CA ASN A 53 8.67 -21.57 -1.83
C ASN A 53 9.89 -20.72 -2.27
N LYS A 54 11.11 -21.15 -1.91
CA LYS A 54 12.37 -20.39 -2.08
C LYS A 54 12.70 -20.04 -3.52
N ASN A 55 11.96 -20.60 -4.47
CA ASN A 55 12.11 -20.35 -5.90
C ASN A 55 11.15 -19.25 -6.41
N VAL A 56 10.30 -18.69 -5.55
CA VAL A 56 9.33 -17.66 -5.93
C VAL A 56 9.98 -16.29 -5.79
N SER A 57 9.92 -15.50 -6.86
CA SER A 57 10.46 -14.14 -6.88
C SER A 57 9.70 -13.22 -5.91
N THR A 58 10.38 -12.18 -5.46
CA THR A 58 9.83 -11.20 -4.51
C THR A 58 10.22 -9.81 -4.94
N HIS A 59 9.24 -8.92 -5.04
CA HIS A 59 9.45 -7.49 -5.20
C HIS A 59 9.28 -6.80 -3.85
N LEU A 60 10.09 -5.76 -3.64
CA LEU A 60 10.09 -4.95 -2.43
C LEU A 60 10.00 -3.49 -2.86
N ILE A 61 9.07 -2.76 -2.26
CA ILE A 61 9.02 -1.31 -2.38
C ILE A 61 9.07 -0.68 -0.98
N GLY A 62 10.00 0.23 -0.78
CA GLY A 62 10.17 0.93 0.49
C GLY A 62 9.62 2.35 0.46
N THR A 63 9.80 3.06 1.56
CA THR A 63 9.50 4.50 1.67
C THR A 63 8.06 4.83 1.28
N ILE A 64 7.12 4.04 1.79
CA ILE A 64 5.69 4.29 1.62
C ILE A 64 5.26 5.37 2.60
N ASP A 65 4.71 6.46 2.07
CA ASP A 65 4.32 7.63 2.86
C ASP A 65 3.01 7.41 3.62
N ARG A 66 2.93 8.03 4.81
CA ARG A 66 1.77 8.01 5.73
C ARG A 66 1.09 9.36 5.83
N GLY A 67 1.15 10.18 4.78
CA GLY A 67 0.68 11.56 4.82
C GLY A 67 1.55 12.49 5.67
N CYS A 68 1.26 13.79 5.57
CA CYS A 68 1.98 14.87 6.26
C CYS A 68 1.60 15.02 7.75
N SER A 69 1.39 13.93 8.47
CA SER A 69 1.26 13.97 9.93
C SER A 69 2.65 14.15 10.55
N LYS A 70 2.94 15.38 11.02
CA LYS A 70 4.22 15.78 11.63
C LYS A 70 4.58 15.04 12.94
N GLU A 71 3.76 14.09 13.38
CA GLU A 71 3.91 13.40 14.67
C GLU A 71 4.34 11.93 14.58
N HIS A 72 4.41 11.33 13.39
CA HIS A 72 4.81 9.92 13.28
C HIS A 72 6.33 9.74 13.22
N LYS A 73 6.96 9.57 14.39
CA LYS A 73 8.26 8.89 14.56
C LYS A 73 8.16 7.37 14.28
N GLY A 74 7.35 6.97 13.30
CA GLY A 74 7.23 5.57 12.88
C GLY A 74 8.48 5.12 12.15
N LEU A 75 8.80 3.83 12.23
CA LEU A 75 9.80 3.23 11.35
C LEU A 75 9.27 3.25 9.91
N GLY A 76 10.17 3.35 8.93
CA GLY A 76 9.81 3.39 7.52
C GLY A 76 8.94 2.19 7.11
N LEU A 77 7.90 2.45 6.31
CA LEU A 77 7.07 1.41 5.72
C LEU A 77 7.71 0.83 4.47
N PHE A 78 7.49 -0.46 4.27
CA PHE A 78 7.77 -1.11 3.01
C PHE A 78 6.75 -2.22 2.77
N ALA A 79 6.49 -2.50 1.50
CA ALA A 79 5.66 -3.59 1.06
C ALA A 79 6.48 -4.63 0.31
N LEU A 80 5.97 -5.86 0.33
CA LEU A 80 6.51 -7.01 -0.37
C LEU A 80 5.40 -7.64 -1.19
N CYS A 81 5.73 -8.07 -2.40
CA CYS A 81 4.88 -8.94 -3.18
C CYS A 81 5.67 -10.15 -3.68
N THR A 82 5.01 -11.30 -3.79
CA THR A 82 5.57 -12.51 -4.38
C THR A 82 4.82 -12.90 -5.64
N LEU A 83 5.51 -13.62 -6.53
CA LEU A 83 4.91 -14.11 -7.77
C LEU A 83 3.74 -15.08 -7.55
N ASP A 84 3.64 -15.72 -6.39
CA ASP A 84 2.50 -16.58 -6.05
C ASP A 84 1.33 -15.83 -5.38
N GLY A 85 1.36 -14.50 -5.34
CA GLY A 85 0.22 -13.70 -4.88
C GLY A 85 0.22 -13.33 -3.40
N THR A 86 1.35 -13.48 -2.69
CA THR A 86 1.45 -12.94 -1.31
C THR A 86 1.76 -11.45 -1.36
N LEU A 87 0.96 -10.62 -0.71
CA LEU A 87 1.23 -9.20 -0.43
C LEU A 87 1.39 -8.98 1.07
N LYS A 88 2.39 -8.20 1.46
CA LYS A 88 2.63 -7.82 2.86
C LYS A 88 2.98 -6.35 2.97
N LEU A 89 2.47 -5.68 3.99
CA LEU A 89 2.92 -4.37 4.43
C LEU A 89 3.58 -4.49 5.79
N MET A 90 4.78 -3.94 5.90
CA MET A 90 5.65 -4.02 7.07
C MET A 90 6.00 -2.61 7.55
N GLU A 91 6.13 -2.45 8.87
CA GLU A 91 6.66 -1.26 9.54
C GLU A 91 7.98 -1.61 10.22
N GLY A 92 9.09 -1.00 9.76
CA GLY A 92 10.41 -1.36 10.26
C GLY A 92 10.74 -2.84 10.09
N ALA A 93 11.73 -3.35 10.81
CA ALA A 93 12.28 -4.68 10.56
C ALA A 93 11.37 -5.86 10.96
N ASP A 94 10.44 -5.69 11.90
CA ASP A 94 9.78 -6.86 12.51
C ASP A 94 8.26 -6.75 12.64
N LYS A 95 7.66 -5.62 12.27
CA LYS A 95 6.22 -5.41 12.47
C LYS A 95 5.44 -5.61 11.18
N LEU A 96 4.76 -6.75 11.07
CA LEU A 96 3.76 -6.99 10.05
C LEU A 96 2.49 -6.18 10.35
N LEU A 97 2.11 -5.28 9.45
CA LEU A 97 0.83 -4.55 9.54
C LEU A 97 -0.29 -5.38 8.96
N TRP A 98 -0.09 -5.90 7.75
CA TRP A 98 -1.03 -6.81 7.13
C TRP A 98 -0.38 -7.75 6.12
N SER A 99 -1.04 -8.87 5.88
CA SER A 99 -0.71 -9.82 4.82
C SER A 99 -1.98 -10.26 4.12
N VAL A 100 -1.97 -10.25 2.79
CA VAL A 100 -3.07 -10.65 1.92
C VAL A 100 -2.54 -11.69 0.93
N GLN A 101 -3.28 -12.77 0.74
CA GLN A 101 -3.01 -13.75 -0.31
C GLN A 101 -4.02 -13.53 -1.42
N VAL A 102 -3.56 -13.39 -2.65
CA VAL A 102 -4.39 -13.34 -3.85
C VAL A 102 -4.13 -14.57 -4.72
N ASP A 103 -5.10 -14.89 -5.57
CA ASP A 103 -5.05 -16.07 -6.45
C ASP A 103 -4.40 -15.77 -7.82
N HIS A 104 -3.71 -14.64 -7.96
CA HIS A 104 -3.08 -14.19 -9.21
C HIS A 104 -1.58 -14.03 -9.07
N GLN A 105 -0.87 -14.17 -10.19
CA GLN A 105 0.59 -14.09 -10.22
C GLN A 105 1.05 -12.63 -10.30
N LEU A 106 1.47 -12.08 -9.16
CA LEU A 106 1.88 -10.68 -9.03
C LEU A 106 3.33 -10.48 -9.45
N PHE A 107 3.59 -9.53 -10.33
CA PHE A 107 4.93 -9.32 -10.88
C PHE A 107 5.46 -7.91 -10.74
N ALA A 108 4.58 -6.95 -10.47
CA ALA A 108 4.95 -5.56 -10.26
C ALA A 108 4.32 -5.06 -8.96
N LEU A 109 5.08 -4.24 -8.25
CA LEU A 109 4.69 -3.64 -6.99
C LEU A 109 5.12 -2.18 -7.00
N GLU A 110 4.16 -1.29 -6.84
CA GLU A 110 4.31 0.16 -6.87
C GLU A 110 3.63 0.79 -5.66
N LYS A 111 3.92 2.07 -5.42
CA LYS A 111 3.27 2.89 -4.39
C LYS A 111 2.78 4.18 -5.03
N LEU A 112 1.55 4.57 -4.71
CA LEU A 112 0.95 5.79 -5.27
C LEU A 112 -0.20 6.23 -4.37
N ASP A 113 -0.29 7.52 -4.07
CA ASP A 113 -1.47 8.12 -3.44
C ASP A 113 -2.55 8.30 -4.52
N VAL A 114 -3.53 7.40 -4.53
CA VAL A 114 -4.67 7.44 -5.46
C VAL A 114 -5.90 8.10 -4.85
N THR A 115 -5.88 8.41 -3.55
CA THR A 115 -7.01 9.06 -2.86
C THR A 115 -6.80 10.56 -2.64
N GLY A 116 -5.58 11.06 -2.82
CA GLY A 116 -5.19 12.45 -2.62
C GLY A 116 -5.12 12.86 -1.15
N ASN A 117 -5.09 11.91 -0.22
CA ASN A 117 -5.05 12.18 1.22
C ASN A 117 -3.61 12.24 1.79
N GLY A 118 -2.59 12.04 0.94
CA GLY A 118 -1.17 12.00 1.27
C GLY A 118 -0.66 10.63 1.73
N TYR A 119 -1.54 9.64 1.91
CA TYR A 119 -1.15 8.27 2.20
C TYR A 119 -0.97 7.53 0.88
N GLU A 120 0.20 6.92 0.69
CA GLU A 120 0.42 6.12 -0.51
C GLU A 120 -0.20 4.73 -0.33
N GLU A 121 -1.03 4.31 -1.28
CA GLU A 121 -1.52 2.95 -1.37
C GLU A 121 -0.49 2.04 -2.06
N VAL A 122 -0.53 0.75 -1.70
CA VAL A 122 0.29 -0.29 -2.34
C VAL A 122 -0.45 -0.82 -3.56
N ILE A 123 0.19 -0.73 -4.72
CA ILE A 123 -0.38 -1.17 -5.99
C ILE A 123 0.38 -2.39 -6.50
N ALA A 124 -0.33 -3.50 -6.71
CA ALA A 124 0.26 -4.73 -7.24
C ALA A 124 -0.46 -5.17 -8.51
N CYS A 125 0.30 -5.45 -9.57
CA CYS A 125 -0.24 -5.89 -10.85
C CYS A 125 0.13 -7.34 -11.14
N ALA A 126 -0.85 -8.09 -11.67
CA ALA A 126 -0.70 -9.45 -12.16
C ALA A 126 -0.56 -9.51 -13.69
N TRP A 127 -0.05 -10.63 -14.20
CA TRP A 127 0.17 -10.84 -15.65
C TRP A 127 -1.10 -10.85 -16.49
N ASP A 128 -2.24 -11.16 -15.89
CA ASP A 128 -3.55 -11.21 -16.54
C ASP A 128 -4.28 -9.86 -16.55
N GLY A 129 -3.62 -8.78 -16.13
CA GLY A 129 -4.21 -7.44 -16.08
C GLY A 129 -4.96 -7.12 -14.79
N GLN A 130 -5.05 -8.06 -13.84
CA GLN A 130 -5.62 -7.77 -12.53
C GLN A 130 -4.67 -6.88 -11.73
N THR A 131 -5.17 -5.71 -11.32
CA THR A 131 -4.46 -4.78 -10.44
C THR A 131 -5.18 -4.69 -9.10
N TYR A 132 -4.38 -4.73 -8.03
CA TYR A 132 -4.79 -4.59 -6.64
C TYR A 132 -4.24 -3.28 -6.11
N ILE A 133 -5.11 -2.46 -5.53
CA ILE A 133 -4.73 -1.25 -4.81
C ILE A 133 -5.13 -1.50 -3.36
N ILE A 134 -4.18 -1.42 -2.43
CA ILE A 134 -4.40 -1.77 -1.02
C ILE A 134 -3.93 -0.61 -0.14
N ASP A 135 -4.82 -0.14 0.72
CA ASP A 135 -4.51 0.91 1.68
C ASP A 135 -3.80 0.37 2.94
N HIS A 136 -3.51 1.28 3.87
CA HIS A 136 -2.87 0.94 5.14
C HIS A 136 -3.80 0.13 6.06
N ASN A 137 -5.11 0.23 5.86
CA ASN A 137 -6.17 -0.46 6.60
C ASN A 137 -6.54 -1.83 6.02
N ARG A 138 -5.82 -2.29 4.98
CA ARG A 138 -6.07 -3.54 4.24
C ARG A 138 -7.38 -3.53 3.44
N THR A 139 -7.91 -2.36 3.12
CA THR A 139 -8.98 -2.21 2.15
C THR A 139 -8.43 -2.42 0.75
N VAL A 140 -9.15 -3.17 -0.08
CA VAL A 140 -8.69 -3.55 -1.42
C VAL A 140 -9.63 -2.99 -2.48
N ALA A 141 -9.10 -2.18 -3.37
CA ALA A 141 -9.74 -1.85 -4.64
C ALA A 141 -9.11 -2.70 -5.75
N ARG A 142 -9.95 -3.17 -6.69
CA ARG A 142 -9.53 -4.01 -7.81
C ARG A 142 -9.86 -3.32 -9.12
N PHE A 143 -8.90 -3.31 -10.01
CA PHE A 143 -9.05 -2.84 -11.37
C PHE A 143 -8.59 -3.93 -12.34
N GLN A 144 -9.32 -4.13 -13.44
CA GLN A 144 -9.01 -5.13 -14.44
C GLN A 144 -8.75 -4.43 -15.78
N VAL A 145 -7.59 -4.71 -16.37
CA VAL A 145 -7.30 -4.35 -17.75
C VAL A 145 -7.66 -5.53 -18.65
N ASP A 146 -8.30 -5.27 -19.78
CA ASP A 146 -8.77 -6.31 -20.71
C ASP A 146 -7.65 -6.91 -21.60
N GLU A 147 -6.39 -6.87 -21.16
CA GLU A 147 -5.25 -7.48 -21.86
C GLU A 147 -4.18 -7.95 -20.85
N ASN A 148 -3.44 -9.01 -21.23
CA ASN A 148 -2.29 -9.46 -20.45
C ASN A 148 -1.19 -8.41 -20.44
N VAL A 149 -0.59 -8.21 -19.27
CA VAL A 149 0.38 -7.14 -18.98
C VAL A 149 1.79 -7.72 -18.92
N SER A 150 2.69 -7.12 -19.70
CA SER A 150 4.11 -7.46 -19.75
C SER A 150 4.97 -6.54 -18.89
N ALA A 151 4.55 -5.28 -18.72
CA ALA A 151 5.17 -4.33 -17.80
C ALA A 151 4.11 -3.41 -17.19
N PHE A 152 4.34 -3.01 -15.94
CA PHE A 152 3.46 -2.13 -15.19
C PHE A 152 4.28 -1.12 -14.41
N CYS A 153 3.82 0.12 -14.35
CA CYS A 153 4.37 1.14 -13.47
C CYS A 153 3.25 2.09 -13.01
N ALA A 154 3.40 2.68 -11.83
CA ALA A 154 2.50 3.66 -11.27
C ALA A 154 3.30 4.86 -10.76
N GLY A 155 2.75 6.05 -10.90
CA GLY A 155 3.46 7.26 -10.51
C GLY A 155 2.75 8.53 -10.91
N PHE A 156 3.38 9.65 -10.59
CA PHE A 156 2.93 10.97 -10.97
C PHE A 156 3.54 11.35 -12.33
N TYR A 157 2.71 11.47 -13.36
CA TYR A 157 3.14 11.80 -14.71
C TYR A 157 2.34 12.96 -15.30
N SER A 158 3.00 13.78 -16.12
CA SER A 158 2.34 14.81 -16.92
C SER A 158 1.85 14.20 -18.23
N CYS A 159 0.66 13.59 -18.20
CA CYS A 159 0.05 12.97 -19.38
C CYS A 159 -0.81 13.96 -20.17
N LYS A 160 -1.53 14.85 -19.47
CA LYS A 160 -2.46 15.80 -20.07
C LYS A 160 -2.46 17.10 -19.25
N GLY A 161 -1.83 18.14 -19.78
CA GLY A 161 -1.67 19.45 -19.12
C GLY A 161 -0.26 19.67 -18.58
N ASP A 162 -0.10 20.71 -17.77
CA ASP A 162 1.20 21.15 -17.22
C ASP A 162 1.42 20.72 -15.75
N TYR A 163 0.64 19.73 -15.27
CA TYR A 163 0.75 19.22 -13.90
C TYR A 163 0.88 17.70 -13.89
N ASN A 164 1.55 17.17 -12.86
CA ASN A 164 1.65 15.73 -12.69
C ASN A 164 0.37 15.21 -12.02
N SER A 165 -0.24 14.20 -12.62
CA SER A 165 -1.39 13.48 -12.08
C SER A 165 -1.00 12.04 -11.74
N PRO A 166 -1.66 11.39 -10.78
CA PRO A 166 -1.48 9.95 -10.53
C PRO A 166 -1.91 9.15 -11.77
N CYS A 167 -1.04 8.29 -12.27
CA CYS A 167 -1.32 7.45 -13.42
C CYS A 167 -0.90 6.00 -13.19
N LEU A 168 -1.61 5.10 -13.87
CA LEU A 168 -1.25 3.69 -14.03
C LEU A 168 -0.89 3.45 -15.50
N VAL A 169 0.30 2.90 -15.72
CA VAL A 169 0.84 2.64 -17.04
C VAL A 169 0.96 1.13 -17.22
N TYR A 170 0.26 0.61 -18.22
CA TYR A 170 0.26 -0.80 -18.57
C TYR A 170 0.88 -0.98 -19.94
N VAL A 171 1.82 -1.91 -20.06
CA VAL A 171 2.35 -2.38 -21.35
C VAL A 171 1.80 -3.77 -21.57
N SER A 172 1.13 -3.98 -22.70
CA SER A 172 0.57 -5.28 -23.07
C SER A 172 1.55 -6.12 -23.87
N PHE A 173 1.31 -7.43 -23.92
CA PHE A 173 2.00 -8.33 -24.87
C PHE A 173 1.63 -8.04 -26.34
N ASN A 174 0.56 -7.27 -26.59
CA ASN A 174 0.11 -6.88 -27.92
C ASN A 174 0.76 -5.58 -28.42
N GLN A 175 1.88 -5.15 -27.80
CA GLN A 175 2.63 -3.93 -28.16
C GLN A 175 1.80 -2.64 -28.01
N LYS A 176 0.79 -2.64 -27.13
CA LYS A 176 0.02 -1.45 -26.77
C LYS A 176 0.40 -0.97 -25.38
N ILE A 177 0.46 0.35 -25.22
CA ILE A 177 0.64 1.01 -23.92
C ILE A 177 -0.68 1.69 -23.56
N TYR A 178 -1.23 1.34 -22.40
CA TYR A 178 -2.39 2.00 -21.83
C TYR A 178 -1.94 2.90 -20.69
N ILE A 179 -2.39 4.14 -20.74
CA ILE A 179 -2.16 5.10 -19.66
C ILE A 179 -3.53 5.49 -19.14
N TYR A 180 -3.80 5.14 -17.90
CA TYR A 180 -4.93 5.67 -17.15
C TYR A 180 -4.37 6.85 -16.35
N TRP A 181 -4.78 8.07 -16.71
CA TRP A 181 -4.31 9.31 -16.08
C TRP A 181 -5.38 9.89 -15.17
N ASP A 182 -4.95 10.75 -14.24
CA ASP A 182 -5.81 11.42 -13.26
C ASP A 182 -6.68 10.44 -12.46
N ILE A 183 -6.04 9.40 -11.95
CA ILE A 183 -6.70 8.36 -11.18
C ILE A 183 -6.97 8.89 -9.78
N GLN A 184 -8.24 9.12 -9.49
CA GLN A 184 -8.70 9.58 -8.20
C GLN A 184 -9.78 8.64 -7.69
N LEU A 185 -9.48 7.95 -6.60
CA LEU A 185 -10.45 7.20 -5.83
C LEU A 185 -10.96 8.09 -4.71
N GLU A 186 -12.26 8.42 -4.73
CA GLU A 186 -12.85 9.22 -3.65
C GLU A 186 -12.61 8.59 -2.28
N ARG A 187 -12.72 7.26 -2.21
CA ARG A 187 -12.46 6.45 -1.01
C ARG A 187 -12.02 5.04 -1.40
N MET A 188 -11.11 4.48 -0.62
CA MET A 188 -10.78 3.05 -0.67
C MET A 188 -11.89 2.22 -0.02
N GLU A 189 -12.42 2.68 1.10
CA GLU A 189 -13.44 1.98 1.88
C GLU A 189 -14.80 1.97 1.18
N SER A 190 -15.43 0.81 1.10
CA SER A 190 -16.83 0.73 0.73
C SER A 190 -17.68 1.43 1.79
N THR A 191 -18.23 2.58 1.45
CA THR A 191 -19.19 3.28 2.30
C THR A 191 -20.61 2.81 1.97
N ASN A 192 -21.53 3.09 2.89
CA ASN A 192 -22.96 3.03 2.60
C ASN A 192 -23.55 4.43 2.85
N LEU A 193 -24.78 4.63 2.39
CA LEU A 193 -25.43 5.92 2.52
C LEU A 193 -25.54 6.35 4.00
N LEU A 194 -25.82 5.43 4.93
CA LEU A 194 -25.91 5.72 6.36
C LEU A 194 -24.58 6.28 6.91
N LYS A 195 -23.46 5.59 6.70
CA LYS A 195 -22.12 6.04 7.10
C LYS A 195 -21.76 7.41 6.50
N THR A 196 -22.19 7.63 5.26
CA THR A 196 -21.94 8.91 4.57
C THR A 196 -22.75 10.05 5.18
N LEU A 197 -24.00 9.79 5.56
CA LEU A 197 -24.87 10.75 6.25
C LEU A 197 -24.41 11.02 7.69
N GLU A 198 -23.92 9.98 8.40
CA GLU A 198 -23.38 10.12 9.75
C GLU A 198 -22.20 11.10 9.80
N ASN A 199 -21.33 11.05 8.79
CA ASN A 199 -20.16 11.91 8.67
C ASN A 199 -20.47 13.31 8.13
N ASN A 200 -21.68 13.56 7.63
CA ASN A 200 -22.09 14.86 7.11
C ASN A 200 -22.90 15.64 8.16
N SER A 201 -22.34 16.74 8.66
CA SER A 201 -22.98 17.60 9.65
C SER A 201 -24.30 18.22 9.16
N GLU A 202 -24.38 18.60 7.88
CA GLU A 202 -25.58 19.17 7.27
C GLU A 202 -26.72 18.16 7.23
N CYS A 203 -26.40 16.89 6.97
CA CYS A 203 -27.39 15.82 7.00
C CYS A 203 -27.95 15.59 8.41
N GLY A 204 -27.13 15.77 9.46
CA GLY A 204 -27.61 15.73 10.84
C GLY A 204 -28.67 16.79 11.14
N GLU A 205 -28.47 18.02 10.66
CA GLU A 205 -29.44 19.11 10.82
C GLU A 205 -30.74 18.84 10.04
N LEU A 206 -30.64 18.30 8.83
CA LEU A 206 -31.80 17.95 8.01
C LEU A 206 -32.62 16.80 8.61
N LEU A 207 -31.96 15.79 9.19
CA LEU A 207 -32.63 14.70 9.90
C LEU A 207 -33.44 15.22 11.10
N LEU A 208 -32.86 16.13 11.88
CA LEU A 208 -33.55 16.79 12.99
C LEU A 208 -34.77 17.61 12.52
N ARG A 209 -34.65 18.33 11.40
CA ARG A 209 -35.78 19.08 10.80
C ARG A 209 -36.91 18.18 10.31
N LEU A 210 -36.60 16.91 10.02
CA LEU A 210 -37.56 15.90 9.60
C LEU A 210 -38.06 15.02 10.77
N ASP A 211 -37.75 15.41 12.01
CA ASP A 211 -38.11 14.71 13.25
C ASP A 211 -37.54 13.28 13.34
N VAL A 212 -36.39 13.05 12.71
CA VAL A 212 -35.66 11.78 12.75
C VAL A 212 -34.37 11.96 13.55
N ALA A 213 -34.25 11.21 14.64
CA ALA A 213 -33.01 11.18 15.43
C ALA A 213 -31.88 10.55 14.61
N LYS A 214 -30.69 11.16 14.65
CA LYS A 214 -29.49 10.67 13.94
C LYS A 214 -29.12 9.24 14.34
N ASP A 215 -29.35 8.88 15.60
CA ASP A 215 -29.02 7.56 16.15
C ASP A 215 -30.08 6.49 15.84
N ASP A 216 -31.26 6.88 15.35
CA ASP A 216 -32.31 5.94 14.95
C ASP A 216 -32.09 5.46 13.51
N THR A 217 -31.22 4.47 13.38
CA THR A 217 -30.87 3.84 12.10
C THR A 217 -32.07 3.29 11.33
N SER A 218 -33.15 2.87 12.01
CA SER A 218 -34.35 2.35 11.34
C SER A 218 -35.15 3.48 10.72
N ALA A 219 -35.39 4.55 11.47
CA ALA A 219 -36.11 5.72 10.98
C ALA A 219 -35.35 6.43 9.83
N VAL A 220 -34.02 6.54 9.95
CA VAL A 220 -33.17 7.09 8.88
C VAL A 220 -33.27 6.23 7.61
N LYS A 221 -33.22 4.89 7.73
CA LYS A 221 -33.35 3.99 6.60
C LYS A 221 -34.72 4.10 5.92
N ASP A 222 -35.79 4.17 6.70
CA ASP A 222 -37.15 4.32 6.17
C ASP A 222 -37.34 5.67 5.46
N LEU A 223 -36.77 6.74 6.01
CA LEU A 223 -36.78 8.06 5.38
C LEU A 223 -36.03 8.05 4.05
N ILE A 224 -34.82 7.50 4.03
CA ILE A 224 -34.01 7.33 2.80
C ILE A 224 -34.79 6.53 1.76
N HIS A 225 -35.39 5.42 2.16
CA HIS A 225 -36.15 4.55 1.27
C HIS A 225 -37.35 5.29 0.66
N LYS A 226 -38.10 6.05 1.48
CA LYS A 226 -39.21 6.89 0.99
C LYS A 226 -38.72 7.97 0.03
N THR A 227 -37.62 8.65 0.33
CA THR A 227 -37.11 9.76 -0.49
C THR A 227 -36.56 9.29 -1.83
N LEU A 228 -35.77 8.20 -1.84
CA LEU A 228 -35.12 7.71 -3.06
C LEU A 228 -36.07 6.95 -3.99
N TYR A 229 -37.01 6.20 -3.44
CA TYR A 229 -37.86 5.29 -4.24
C TYR A 229 -39.33 5.73 -4.33
N PHE A 230 -39.80 6.60 -3.44
CA PHE A 230 -41.20 7.04 -3.37
C PHE A 230 -41.33 8.56 -3.26
N SER A 231 -40.42 9.29 -3.94
CA SER A 231 -40.54 10.74 -4.06
C SER A 231 -41.93 11.09 -4.62
N LYS A 232 -42.73 11.80 -3.83
CA LYS A 232 -44.02 12.33 -4.28
C LYS A 232 -43.71 13.27 -5.43
N LYS A 233 -44.14 12.93 -6.64
CA LYS A 233 -44.21 13.90 -7.75
C LYS A 233 -45.05 15.07 -7.25
N GLU A 234 -44.44 16.23 -7.09
CA GLU A 234 -45.18 17.48 -6.94
C GLU A 234 -46.05 17.64 -8.20
N VAL A 235 -47.37 17.71 -7.98
CA VAL A 235 -48.38 18.12 -8.96
C VAL A 235 -48.77 19.55 -8.60
#